data_AF-A0A813G5A5-F1
#
_entry.id   AF-A0A813G5A5-F1
#
_cell.length_a   1.000
_cell.length_b   1.000
_cell.length_c   1.000
_cell.angle_alpha   90.00
_cell.angle_beta   90.00
_cell.angle_gamma   90.00
#
_symmetry.space_group_name_H-M   'P 1'
#
loop_
_entity.id
_entity.type
_entity.pdbx_description
1 polymer ?
#
loop_
_entity_poly.entity_id
_entity_poly.type
_entity_poly.pdbx_seq_one_letter_code
_entity_poly.pdbx_strand_id
1 'polypeptide(L)'
;LFFSFSMAIRAAFESSNEVGVFSRLTNAYCLVALGGSENFYSVFEAELAKHIPVVHSTIGGTRIVGRVCVGNRHGLLVPSITTDQEITHLRNNLPDG
;
A
#
# COMPACT_ATOMS: atom_id res chain seq x y z
N LEU A 1 -25.45 -17.79 -4.53
CA LEU A 1 -24.85 -17.37 -3.26
C LEU A 1 -23.35 -17.70 -3.29
N PHE A 2 -22.53 -16.84 -3.89
CA PHE A 2 -21.08 -16.98 -3.81
C PHE A 2 -20.64 -16.35 -2.50
N PHE A 3 -20.37 -17.17 -1.49
CA PHE A 3 -19.57 -16.73 -0.35
C PHE A 3 -18.20 -16.34 -0.89
N SER A 4 -17.84 -15.05 -0.80
CA SER A 4 -16.45 -14.61 -0.99
C SER A 4 -15.66 -15.20 0.17
N PHE A 5 -14.93 -16.30 -0.08
CA PHE A 5 -13.97 -16.81 0.88
C PHE A 5 -12.87 -15.74 1.03
N SER A 6 -12.71 -15.23 2.25
CA SER A 6 -11.52 -14.47 2.64
C SER A 6 -10.30 -15.36 2.41
N MET A 7 -9.60 -15.14 1.30
CA MET A 7 -8.41 -15.89 0.90
C MET A 7 -7.16 -15.14 1.36
N ALA A 8 -6.31 -15.83 2.12
CA ALA A 8 -4.95 -15.36 2.38
C ALA A 8 -4.08 -15.69 1.17
N ILE A 9 -3.61 -14.66 0.45
CA ILE A 9 -2.75 -14.82 -0.72
C ILE A 9 -1.29 -14.65 -0.30
N ARG A 10 -0.41 -15.45 -0.89
CA ARG A 10 1.04 -15.35 -0.67
C ARG A 10 1.64 -14.40 -1.71
N ALA A 11 2.39 -13.42 -1.23
CA ALA A 11 3.16 -12.50 -2.05
C ALA A 11 4.60 -12.43 -1.54
N ALA A 12 5.53 -12.08 -2.43
CA ALA A 12 6.93 -11.83 -2.10
C ALA A 12 7.42 -10.61 -2.87
N PHE A 13 8.24 -9.78 -2.22
CA PHE A 13 8.84 -8.58 -2.80
C PHE A 13 10.34 -8.81 -2.98
N GLU A 14 10.84 -8.88 -4.22
CA GLU A 14 12.28 -9.06 -4.52
C GLU A 14 12.96 -10.17 -3.69
N SER A 15 12.33 -11.35 -3.58
CA SER A 15 12.79 -12.50 -2.76
C SER A 15 12.57 -12.35 -1.23
N SER A 16 12.01 -11.25 -0.77
CA SER A 16 11.61 -11.05 0.63
C SER A 16 10.15 -11.46 0.87
N ASN A 17 9.93 -12.24 1.94
CA ASN A 17 8.59 -12.62 2.40
C ASN A 17 7.98 -11.60 3.38
N GLU A 18 8.70 -10.52 3.70
CA GLU A 18 8.27 -9.48 4.63
C GLU A 18 7.32 -8.47 3.96
N VAL A 19 6.19 -8.95 3.43
CA VAL A 19 5.23 -8.15 2.65
C VAL A 19 4.75 -6.90 3.41
N GLY A 20 4.59 -7.00 4.72
CA GLY A 20 4.16 -5.89 5.58
C GLY A 20 5.20 -4.77 5.74
N VAL A 21 6.45 -4.98 5.33
CA VAL A 21 7.47 -3.93 5.29
C VAL A 21 7.26 -3.03 4.07
N PHE A 22 6.84 -3.62 2.95
CA PHE A 22 6.73 -2.94 1.65
C PHE A 22 5.30 -2.53 1.30
N SER A 23 4.31 -2.88 2.12
CA SER A 23 2.91 -2.55 1.87
C SER A 23 2.17 -2.18 3.14
N ARG A 24 1.17 -1.31 3.02
CA ARG A 24 0.25 -0.93 4.09
C ARG A 24 -1.18 -1.12 3.60
N LEU A 25 -1.90 -2.06 4.18
CA LEU A 25 -3.29 -2.33 3.84
C LEU A 25 -4.23 -1.77 4.91
N THR A 26 -5.24 -1.01 4.49
CA THR A 26 -6.33 -0.53 5.35
C THR A 26 -7.68 -0.84 4.70
N ASN A 27 -8.78 -0.56 5.39
CA ASN A 27 -10.13 -0.75 4.84
C ASN A 27 -10.50 0.25 3.74
N ALA A 28 -9.74 1.34 3.55
CA ALA A 28 -10.08 2.41 2.61
C ALA A 28 -9.03 2.61 1.51
N TYR A 29 -7.78 2.23 1.74
CA TYR A 29 -6.68 2.37 0.79
C TYR A 29 -5.58 1.35 1.06
N CYS A 30 -4.79 1.06 0.04
CA CYS A 30 -3.56 0.28 0.15
C CYS A 30 -2.38 1.11 -0.35
N LEU A 31 -1.29 1.16 0.42
CA LEU A 31 -0.01 1.72 -0.03
C LEU A 31 0.93 0.59 -0.37
N VAL A 32 1.65 0.75 -1.48
CA VAL A 32 2.64 -0.23 -1.95
C VAL A 32 3.93 0.50 -2.31
N ALA A 33 5.05 -0.07 -1.92
CA ALA A 33 6.37 0.48 -2.19
C ALA A 33 6.64 0.60 -3.70
N LEU A 34 7.16 1.74 -4.13
CA LEU A 34 7.70 1.90 -5.48
C LEU A 34 8.94 1.03 -5.71
N GLY A 35 9.09 0.54 -6.94
CA GLY A 35 10.25 -0.26 -7.35
C GLY A 35 10.20 -1.73 -6.95
N GLY A 36 9.01 -2.31 -6.75
CA GLY A 36 8.78 -3.75 -6.73
C GLY A 36 8.63 -4.36 -8.13
N SER A 37 8.70 -5.70 -8.18
CA SER A 37 8.39 -6.47 -9.39
C SER A 37 6.91 -6.39 -9.74
N GLU A 38 6.57 -6.43 -11.03
CA GLU A 38 5.18 -6.44 -11.53
C GLU A 38 4.33 -7.54 -10.87
N ASN A 39 4.91 -8.72 -10.64
CA ASN A 39 4.29 -9.83 -9.91
C ASN A 39 3.74 -9.43 -8.53
N PHE A 40 4.42 -8.51 -7.83
CA PHE A 40 3.98 -8.05 -6.51
C PHE A 40 2.75 -7.15 -6.65
N TYR A 41 2.81 -6.16 -7.55
CA TYR A 41 1.69 -5.25 -7.80
C TYR A 41 0.44 -5.97 -8.29
N SER A 42 0.59 -6.92 -9.21
CA SER A 42 -0.53 -7.69 -9.74
C SER A 42 -1.31 -8.43 -8.66
N VAL A 43 -0.65 -8.89 -7.59
CA VAL A 43 -1.34 -9.55 -6.47
C VAL A 43 -2.25 -8.58 -5.71
N PHE A 44 -1.78 -7.36 -5.44
CA PHE A 44 -2.61 -6.34 -4.78
C PHE A 44 -3.70 -5.83 -5.70
N GLU A 45 -3.40 -5.53 -6.96
CA GLU A 45 -4.35 -4.98 -7.90
C GLU A 45 -5.47 -5.97 -8.26
N ALA A 46 -5.15 -7.25 -8.43
CA ALA A 46 -6.15 -8.28 -8.79
C ALA A 46 -7.30 -8.38 -7.77
N GLU A 47 -6.98 -8.24 -6.49
CA GLU A 47 -7.95 -8.37 -5.39
C GLU A 47 -8.48 -7.03 -4.88
N LEU A 48 -7.61 -6.03 -4.75
CA LEU A 48 -7.95 -4.80 -4.04
C LEU A 48 -8.42 -3.68 -4.97
N ALA A 49 -7.94 -3.61 -6.21
CA ALA A 49 -8.21 -2.45 -7.08
C ALA A 49 -9.70 -2.25 -7.39
N LYS A 50 -10.53 -3.28 -7.23
CA LYS A 50 -12.00 -3.21 -7.37
C LYS A 50 -12.70 -2.57 -6.17
N HIS A 51 -12.04 -2.50 -5.02
CA HIS A 51 -12.64 -2.11 -3.73
C HIS A 51 -11.98 -0.88 -3.12
N ILE A 52 -10.66 -0.79 -3.17
CA ILE A 52 -9.87 0.30 -2.60
C ILE A 52 -8.74 0.70 -3.55
N PRO A 53 -8.31 1.98 -3.57
CA PRO A 53 -7.17 2.40 -4.35
C PRO A 53 -5.87 1.75 -3.85
N VAL A 54 -5.09 1.22 -4.78
CA VAL A 54 -3.72 0.75 -4.56
C VAL A 54 -2.77 1.87 -5.01
N VAL A 55 -2.10 2.51 -4.06
CA VAL A 55 -1.25 3.68 -4.32
C VAL A 55 0.21 3.29 -4.23
N HIS A 56 0.93 3.42 -5.34
CA HIS A 56 2.37 3.24 -5.39
C HIS A 56 3.08 4.50 -4.89
N SER A 57 3.89 4.40 -3.84
CA SER A 57 4.63 5.54 -3.31
C SER A 57 5.92 5.14 -2.59
N THR A 58 6.80 6.11 -2.38
CA THR A 58 7.88 6.05 -1.40
C THR A 58 7.51 6.90 -0.20
N ILE A 59 8.19 6.67 0.93
CA ILE A 59 8.05 7.51 2.11
C ILE A 59 9.44 7.91 2.58
N GLY A 60 9.75 9.21 2.52
CA GLY A 60 11.08 9.73 2.80
C GLY A 60 12.13 9.15 1.83
N GLY A 61 11.75 8.89 0.58
CA GLY A 61 12.60 8.26 -0.43
C GLY A 61 12.90 6.77 -0.19
N THR A 62 12.22 6.13 0.78
CA THR A 62 12.42 4.72 1.10
C THR A 62 11.31 3.82 0.55
N ARG A 63 11.64 2.55 0.31
CA ARG A 63 10.71 1.50 -0.14
C ARG A 63 10.01 0.78 1.02
N ILE A 64 10.27 1.15 2.27
CA ILE A 64 9.76 0.43 3.46
C ILE A 64 8.45 1.04 4.00
N VAL A 65 7.54 1.38 3.09
CA VAL A 65 6.33 2.19 3.36
C VAL A 65 5.43 1.58 4.43
N GLY A 66 5.35 0.25 4.49
CA GLY A 66 4.54 -0.47 5.48
C GLY A 66 5.05 -0.32 6.92
N ARG A 67 6.37 -0.15 7.07
CA ARG A 67 7.05 -0.03 8.36
C ARG A 67 7.13 1.40 8.89
N VAL A 68 7.28 2.39 8.00
CA VAL A 68 7.47 3.80 8.40
C VAL A 68 6.17 4.58 8.54
N CYS A 69 5.07 4.07 8.00
CA CYS A 69 3.76 4.71 8.08
C CYS A 69 2.78 3.89 8.91
N VAL A 70 1.84 4.59 9.55
CA VAL A 70 0.74 3.98 10.29
C VAL A 70 -0.56 4.64 9.86
N GLY A 71 -1.58 3.85 9.51
CA GLY A 71 -2.83 4.39 9.02
C GLY A 71 -3.99 3.44 9.23
N ASN A 72 -5.20 4.00 9.15
CA ASN A 72 -6.47 3.31 9.17
C ASN A 72 -7.41 3.97 8.14
N ARG A 73 -8.69 3.57 8.10
CA ARG A 73 -9.69 4.15 7.18
C ARG A 73 -9.92 5.65 7.33
N HIS A 74 -9.50 6.26 8.44
CA HIS A 74 -9.75 7.66 8.77
C HIS A 74 -8.53 8.56 8.57
N GLY A 75 -7.34 7.99 8.34
CA GLY A 75 -6.14 8.78 8.17
C GLY A 75 -4.86 7.97 8.07
N LEU A 76 -3.79 8.66 7.70
CA LEU A 76 -2.45 8.14 7.51
C LEU A 76 -1.46 9.07 8.21
N LEU A 77 -0.64 8.50 9.10
CA LEU A 77 0.50 9.14 9.71
C LEU A 77 1.76 8.75 8.95
N VAL A 78 2.51 9.78 8.54
CA VAL A 78 3.78 9.67 7.82
C VAL A 78 4.89 10.32 8.66
N PRO A 79 6.15 9.88 8.55
CA PRO A 79 7.25 10.46 9.29
C PRO A 79 7.58 11.88 8.80
N SER A 80 8.27 12.67 9.63
CA SER A 80 8.65 14.06 9.30
C SER A 80 9.63 14.19 8.14
N ILE A 81 10.28 13.09 7.73
CA ILE A 81 11.19 13.04 6.58
C ILE A 81 10.48 12.87 5.24
N THR A 82 9.15 12.67 5.25
CA THR A 82 8.35 12.50 4.04
C THR A 82 8.39 13.79 3.23
N THR A 83 8.68 13.70 1.94
CA THR A 83 8.84 14.86 1.08
C THR A 83 7.47 15.48 0.71
N ASP A 84 7.45 16.77 0.40
CA ASP A 84 6.22 17.45 -0.04
C ASP A 84 5.62 16.84 -1.32
N GLN A 85 6.47 16.30 -2.19
CA GLN A 85 6.05 15.60 -3.40
C GLN A 85 5.32 14.30 -3.05
N GLU A 86 5.86 13.50 -2.14
CA GLU A 86 5.20 12.29 -1.62
C GLU A 86 3.87 12.64 -0.93
N ILE A 87 3.85 13.69 -0.10
CA ILE A 87 2.61 14.15 0.58
C ILE A 87 1.55 14.56 -0.44
N THR A 88 1.93 15.32 -1.47
CA THR A 88 1.01 15.75 -2.52
C THR A 88 0.48 14.56 -3.31
N HIS A 89 1.37 13.62 -3.66
CA HIS A 89 0.98 12.38 -4.33
C HIS A 89 -0.01 11.55 -3.50
N LEU A 90 0.25 11.39 -2.20
CA LEU A 90 -0.67 10.70 -1.29
C LEU A 90 -2.04 11.40 -1.24
N ARG A 91 -2.06 12.73 -1.05
CA ARG A 91 -3.33 13.49 -0.98
C ARG A 91 -4.17 13.38 -2.26
N ASN A 92 -3.53 13.28 -3.42
CA ASN A 92 -4.24 13.18 -4.70
C ASN A 92 -4.80 11.78 -4.98
N ASN A 93 -4.29 10.74 -4.31
CA ASN A 93 -4.62 9.35 -4.59
C ASN A 93 -5.34 8.62 -3.45
N LEU A 94 -5.30 9.15 -2.22
CA LEU A 94 -6.13 8.64 -1.13
C LEU A 94 -7.56 9.19 -1.24
N PRO A 95 -8.57 8.41 -0.83
CA PRO A 95 -9.95 8.88 -0.81
C PRO A 95 -10.12 9.98 0.24
N ASP A 96 -10.95 10.97 -0.08
CA ASP A 96 -11.44 11.93 0.90
C ASP A 96 -12.27 11.19 1.96
N GLY A 97 -11.93 11.40 3.23
CA GLY A 97 -12.47 10.65 4.37
C GLY A 97 -13.97 10.78 4.58
#